data_AF-A0A7Y5RD69-F1
#
_entry.id   AF-A0A7Y5RD69-F1
#
_cell.length_a   1.000
_cell.length_b   1.000
_cell.length_c   1.000
_cell.angle_alpha   90.00
_cell.angle_beta   90.00
_cell.angle_gamma   90.00
#
_symmetry.space_group_name_H-M   'P 1'
#
loop_
_entity.id
_entity.type
_entity.pdbx_description
1 polymer ?
#
loop_
_entity_poly.entity_id
_entity_poly.type
_entity_poly.pdbx_seq_one_letter_code
_entity_poly.pdbx_strand_id
1 'polypeptide(L)' 'MDQTDQELLRLLSVDARMSLKSLADEVGMSSPAVAERLQKLQENDVIRAFTLDLNA' A
#
# COMPACT_ATOMS: atom_id res chain seq x y z
N MET A 1 9.80 7.42 -5.71
CA MET A 1 9.23 6.07 -5.55
C MET A 1 10.23 5.06 -6.06
N ASP A 2 10.45 3.99 -5.32
CA ASP A 2 11.29 2.85 -5.72
C ASP A 2 10.44 1.65 -6.15
N GLN A 3 11.09 0.52 -6.47
CA GLN A 3 10.43 -0.71 -6.91
C GLN A 3 9.49 -1.28 -5.83
N THR A 4 9.83 -1.12 -4.55
CA THR A 4 9.00 -1.62 -3.46
C THR A 4 7.72 -0.80 -3.31
N ASP A 5 7.82 0.53 -3.44
CA ASP A 5 6.65 1.40 -3.45
C ASP A 5 5.69 1.04 -4.60
N GLN A 6 6.22 0.73 -5.79
CA GLN A 6 5.43 0.30 -6.94
C GLN A 6 4.72 -1.04 -6.67
N GLU A 7 5.41 -1.99 -6.04
CA GLU A 7 4.83 -3.29 -5.72
C GLU A 7 3.73 -3.19 -4.65
N LEU A 8 3.93 -2.35 -3.62
CA LEU A 8 2.89 -2.07 -2.62
C LEU A 8 1.63 -1.49 -3.27
N LEU A 9 1.78 -0.55 -4.20
CA LEU A 9 0.64 0.02 -4.94
C LEU A 9 -0.04 -1.02 -5.82
N ARG A 10 0.74 -1.90 -6.47
CA ARG A 10 0.21 -3.02 -7.25
C ARG A 10 -0.65 -3.94 -6.38
N LEU A 11 -0.14 -4.37 -5.24
CA LEU A 11 -0.87 -5.22 -4.29
C LEU A 11 -2.15 -4.53 -3.78
N LEU A 12 -2.07 -3.28 -3.35
CA LEU A 12 -3.22 -2.52 -2.86
C LEU A 12 -4.26 -2.21 -3.94
N SER A 13 -3.85 -2.10 -5.22
CA SER A 13 -4.80 -1.94 -6.32
C SER A 13 -5.64 -3.20 -6.58
N VAL A 14 -5.12 -4.37 -6.21
CA VAL A 14 -5.83 -5.65 -6.30
C VAL A 14 -6.71 -5.86 -5.07
N ASP A 15 -6.17 -5.63 -3.88
CA ASP A 15 -6.92 -5.65 -2.62
C ASP A 15 -6.45 -4.55 -1.67
N ALA A 16 -7.20 -3.45 -1.64
CA ALA A 16 -6.92 -2.30 -0.79
C ALA A 16 -7.06 -2.60 0.72
N ARG A 17 -7.60 -3.77 1.11
CA ARG A 17 -7.79 -4.18 2.51
C ARG A 17 -6.69 -5.09 3.02
N MET A 18 -5.66 -5.37 2.22
CA MET A 18 -4.53 -6.19 2.65
C MET A 18 -3.91 -5.65 3.94
N SER A 19 -3.63 -6.56 4.87
CA SER A 19 -3.00 -6.19 6.14
C SER A 19 -1.55 -5.78 5.92
N LEU A 20 -1.02 -4.91 6.79
CA LEU A 20 0.40 -4.53 6.79
C LEU A 20 1.34 -5.75 6.90
N LYS A 21 0.90 -6.79 7.60
CA LYS A 21 1.65 -8.04 7.71
C LYS A 21 1.74 -8.75 6.35
N SER A 22 0.60 -8.92 5.68
CA SER A 22 0.54 -9.55 4.36
C SER A 22 1.36 -8.78 3.33
N LEU A 23 1.23 -7.45 3.30
CA LEU A 23 2.04 -6.61 2.42
C LEU A 23 3.54 -6.75 2.70
N ALA A 24 3.92 -6.79 3.99
CA ALA A 24 5.31 -6.97 4.41
C ALA A 24 5.87 -8.34 4.00
N ASP A 25 5.08 -9.40 4.14
CA ASP A 25 5.45 -10.75 3.70
C ASP A 25 5.65 -10.80 2.16
N GLU A 26 4.77 -10.16 1.38
CA GLU A 26 4.86 -10.12 -0.09
C GLU A 26 6.06 -9.31 -0.60
N VAL A 27 6.38 -8.17 0.03
CA VAL A 27 7.48 -7.29 -0.41
C VAL A 27 8.80 -7.55 0.30
N GLY A 28 8.87 -8.56 1.17
CA GLY A 28 10.09 -8.93 1.90
C GLY A 28 10.57 -7.88 2.91
N MET A 29 9.64 -7.15 3.53
CA MET A 29 9.92 -6.08 4.49
C MET A 29 9.32 -6.39 5.86
N SER A 30 9.59 -5.54 6.86
CA SER A 30 8.88 -5.57 8.13
C SER A 30 7.60 -4.72 8.06
N SER A 31 6.58 -5.07 8.85
CA SER A 31 5.32 -4.31 8.88
C SER A 31 5.49 -2.83 9.25
N PRO A 32 6.36 -2.42 10.20
CA PRO A 32 6.62 -1.01 10.46
C PRO A 32 7.24 -0.28 9.26
N ALA A 33 8.14 -0.94 8.53
CA ALA A 33 8.76 -0.34 7.35
C ALA A 33 7.74 -0.16 6.22
N VAL A 34 6.83 -1.12 6.00
CA VAL A 34 5.71 -0.96 5.07
C VAL A 34 4.78 0.18 5.50
N ALA A 35 4.46 0.29 6.80
CA ALA A 35 3.62 1.38 7.30
C ALA A 35 4.23 2.76 7.00
N GLU A 36 5.54 2.92 7.23
CA GLU A 36 6.26 4.16 6.90
C GLU A 36 6.24 4.45 5.40
N ARG A 37 6.38 3.44 4.54
CA ARG A 37 6.27 3.60 3.08
C ARG A 37 4.88 4.06 2.67
N LEU A 38 3.83 3.42 3.16
CA LEU A 38 2.45 3.82 2.86
C LEU A 38 2.17 5.25 3.34
N GLN A 39 2.64 5.61 4.54
CA GLN A 39 2.53 6.98 5.05
C GLN A 39 3.23 7.98 4.12
N LYS A 40 4.47 7.71 3.70
CA LYS A 40 5.18 8.57 2.74
C LYS A 40 4.45 8.68 1.40
N LEU A 41 3.84 7.60 0.92
CA LEU A 41 3.05 7.64 -0.31
C LEU A 41 1.79 8.49 -0.16
N GLN A 42 1.17 8.53 1.01
CA GLN A 42 0.06 9.43 1.31
C GLN A 42 0.52 10.89 1.44
N GLU A 43 1.61 11.14 2.18
CA GLU A 43 2.19 12.48 2.39
C GLU A 43 2.65 13.13 1.07
N ASN A 44 3.14 12.33 0.12
CA ASN A 44 3.54 12.78 -1.21
C ASN A 44 2.38 12.81 -2.23
N ASP A 45 1.12 12.71 -1.79
CA ASP A 45 -0.08 12.70 -2.63
C ASP A 45 -0.13 11.58 -3.69
N VAL A 46 0.68 10.52 -3.55
CA VAL A 46 0.65 9.34 -4.42
C VAL A 46 -0.59 8.48 -4.10
N ILE A 47 -0.86 8.23 -2.82
CA ILE A 47 -2.10 7.60 -2.35
C ILE A 47 -3.03 8.69 -1.82
N ARG A 48 -4.01 9.07 -2.63
CA ARG A 48 -4.96 10.14 -2.28
C ARG A 48 -6.01 9.70 -1.24
N ALA A 49 -6.54 8.49 -1.38
CA ALA A 49 -7.56 7.96 -0.49
C ALA A 49 -7.70 6.43 -0.64
N PHE A 50 -8.21 5.79 0.41
CA PHE A 50 -8.77 4.44 0.34
C PHE A 50 -10.29 4.58 0.26
N THR A 51 -10.90 4.01 -0.77
CA THR A 51 -12.34 4.16 -1.04
C THR A 51 -12.99 2.81 -1.33
N LEU A 52 -14.32 2.78 -1.22
CA LEU A 52 -15.15 1.69 -1.72
C LEU A 52 -15.66 2.06 -3.11
N ASP A 53 -15.69 1.08 -4.01
CA ASP A 53 -16.38 1.16 -5.30
C ASP A 53 -17.68 0.36 -5.18
N LEU A 54 -18.82 1.04 -5.35
CA LEU A 54 -20.15 0.48 -5.11
C LEU A 54 -20.91 0.43 -6.43
N ASN A 55 -21.48 -0.74 -6.74
CA ASN A 55 -22.45 -0.85 -7.83
C ASN A 55 -23.77 -0.21 -7.38
N ALA A 56 -24.29 0.69 -8.20
CA ALA A 56 -25.61 1.30 -8.02
C ALA A 56 -26.75 0.34 -8.42
#